data_AF-A0A1B0FDW3-F1
#
_entry.id   AF-A0A1B0FDW3-F1
#
_cell.length_a   1.000
_cell.length_b   1.000
_cell.length_c   1.000
_cell.angle_alpha   90.00
_cell.angle_beta   90.00
_cell.angle_gamma   90.00
#
_symmetry.space_group_name_H-M   'P 1'
#
loop_
_entity.id
_entity.type
_entity.pdbx_description
1 polymer ?
#
loop_
_entity_poly.entity_id
_entity_poly.type
_entity_poly.pdbx_seq_one_letter_code
_entity_poly.pdbx_strand_id
1 'polypeptide(L)'
;MNEVHNKPDDVATISKGSDFETAITACGFGAFNVVLLLVSALSIVATVFTSSTISYILPTAECDLHLSLMYKGLLNGMIISAIPWGFVADTIGRREVMISGLLFDAIFVICCASSQNVQQLLTFKFFDGAAVSGPFAVVMSYLSEFHGFKHRPRIIMVIGMMKSLATLILPIIAYVMLPYHMAWRTDYLRLHTWHFFLMVSAIPTLLGGVLNIFLPESPKFLMSQGRNEDALKSLRIVYAMNKRKPKSSYPITQLVDEDPQKSQLNNLRNSEEYRANIKTLGDKRKEATKRFLEGLKQMQPMCAKPYLGLSHITPDSYTNNIIVAGSSFCGYFIATFTINRVGSNNVLRVTLAIGFVSGITLYWSYSSVMTLVIACVFITALCVSSTTLIGVSVNLFPTSMRTMVVIMSMTFGRFGSLLGNLLFPYFISLGCIPPFVFIGTIMFCK
;
A
#
# COMPACT_ATOMS: atom_id res chain seq x y z
N MET A 1 -44.42 -16.38 60.08
CA MET A 1 -44.55 -15.39 59.01
C MET A 1 -43.21 -14.71 58.88
N ASN A 2 -42.49 -15.06 57.81
CA ASN A 2 -41.40 -14.32 57.15
C ASN A 2 -40.06 -14.19 57.90
N GLU A 3 -38.89 -14.39 57.31
CA GLU A 3 -38.46 -14.93 56.02
C GLU A 3 -36.94 -15.16 56.16
N VAL A 4 -36.47 -16.30 55.66
CA VAL A 4 -35.05 -16.65 55.61
C VAL A 4 -34.42 -15.87 54.45
N HIS A 5 -33.55 -14.89 54.74
CA HIS A 5 -32.73 -14.27 53.70
C HIS A 5 -31.51 -15.14 53.41
N ASN A 6 -31.74 -16.09 52.50
CA ASN A 6 -30.70 -16.82 51.78
C ASN A 6 -30.04 -15.84 50.81
N LYS A 7 -28.75 -15.54 51.00
CA LYS A 7 -27.93 -14.79 50.02
C LYS A 7 -27.51 -15.80 48.94
N PRO A 8 -27.94 -15.65 47.67
CA PRO A 8 -27.49 -16.51 46.60
C PRO A 8 -26.07 -16.07 46.18
N ASP A 9 -25.15 -17.03 46.26
CA ASP A 9 -24.00 -17.27 45.39
C ASP A 9 -23.40 -16.04 44.67
N ASP A 10 -22.19 -15.66 45.10
CA ASP A 10 -21.26 -14.91 44.26
C ASP A 10 -20.94 -15.76 43.02
N VAL A 11 -21.77 -15.53 42.01
CA VAL A 11 -21.63 -15.97 40.62
C VAL A 11 -20.19 -15.77 40.18
N ALA A 12 -19.59 -16.88 39.74
CA ALA A 12 -18.31 -16.96 39.05
C ALA A 12 -17.98 -15.68 38.29
N THR A 13 -16.82 -15.08 38.60
CA THR A 13 -16.13 -14.12 37.75
C THR A 13 -16.13 -14.66 36.31
N ILE A 14 -17.05 -14.14 35.49
CA ILE A 14 -16.98 -14.23 34.05
C ILE A 14 -15.62 -13.62 33.71
N SER A 15 -14.66 -14.48 33.35
CA SER A 15 -13.35 -14.10 32.83
C SER A 15 -13.58 -13.07 31.73
N LYS A 16 -13.44 -11.78 32.08
CA LYS A 16 -13.63 -10.68 31.15
C LYS A 16 -12.48 -10.82 30.15
N GLY A 17 -12.79 -11.22 28.92
CA GLY A 17 -11.79 -11.39 27.87
C GLY A 17 -10.90 -10.15 27.77
N SER A 18 -9.65 -10.32 27.36
CA SER A 18 -8.74 -9.19 27.18
C SER A 18 -8.94 -8.53 25.81
N ASP A 19 -8.98 -7.21 25.80
CA ASP A 19 -9.01 -6.43 24.56
C ASP A 19 -7.73 -6.62 23.74
N PHE A 20 -7.82 -6.39 22.43
CA PHE A 20 -6.69 -6.47 21.50
C PHE A 20 -5.46 -5.69 21.96
N GLU A 21 -5.65 -4.46 22.47
CA GLU A 21 -4.54 -3.57 22.86
C GLU A 21 -3.81 -4.07 24.12
N THR A 22 -4.53 -4.66 25.06
CA THR A 22 -3.93 -5.34 26.23
C THR A 22 -3.13 -6.56 25.78
N ALA A 23 -3.67 -7.33 24.84
CA ALA A 23 -3.03 -8.51 24.29
C ALA A 23 -1.74 -8.24 23.51
N ILE A 24 -1.76 -7.26 22.62
CA ILE A 24 -0.55 -6.90 21.87
C ILE A 24 0.50 -6.23 22.77
N THR A 25 0.08 -5.50 23.80
CA THR A 25 1.00 -4.89 24.78
C THR A 25 1.72 -5.95 25.60
N ALA A 26 1.04 -7.05 25.97
CA ALA A 26 1.66 -8.18 26.67
C ALA A 26 2.75 -8.88 25.83
N CYS A 27 2.61 -8.90 24.50
CA CYS A 27 3.63 -9.41 23.57
C CYS A 27 4.91 -8.56 23.59
N GLY A 28 4.78 -7.26 23.83
CA GLY A 28 5.89 -6.30 23.77
C GLY A 28 6.46 -6.12 22.36
N PHE A 29 7.49 -5.29 22.24
CA PHE A 29 8.22 -5.07 20.99
C PHE A 29 9.53 -5.87 20.98
N GLY A 30 9.83 -6.60 19.90
CA GLY A 30 11.02 -7.44 19.81
C GLY A 30 11.33 -7.96 18.41
N ALA A 31 11.98 -9.12 18.33
CA ALA A 31 12.50 -9.69 17.09
C ALA A 31 11.43 -9.96 16.02
N PHE A 32 10.22 -10.41 16.42
CA PHE A 32 9.14 -10.63 15.46
C PHE A 32 8.75 -9.34 14.74
N ASN A 33 8.64 -8.23 15.46
CA ASN A 33 8.25 -6.96 14.85
C ASN A 33 9.31 -6.44 13.87
N VAL A 34 10.59 -6.71 14.13
CA VAL A 34 11.68 -6.39 13.21
C VAL A 34 11.63 -7.27 11.97
N VAL A 35 11.44 -8.59 12.12
CA VAL A 35 11.29 -9.52 10.98
C VAL A 35 10.07 -9.14 10.14
N LEU A 36 8.94 -8.86 10.79
CA LEU A 36 7.70 -8.40 10.15
C LEU A 36 7.95 -7.12 9.34
N LEU A 37 8.68 -6.15 9.90
CA LEU A 37 9.05 -4.91 9.21
C LEU A 37 9.94 -5.18 7.98
N LEU A 38 10.96 -6.04 8.12
CA LEU A 38 11.90 -6.36 7.03
C LEU A 38 11.21 -7.10 5.88
N VAL A 39 10.35 -8.07 6.18
CA VAL A 39 9.58 -8.78 5.15
C VAL A 39 8.58 -7.84 4.46
N SER A 40 7.90 -6.99 5.24
CA SER A 40 6.99 -5.96 4.69
C SER A 40 7.73 -4.90 3.86
N ALA A 41 9.00 -4.64 4.16
CA ALA A 41 9.85 -3.73 3.39
C ALA A 41 9.95 -4.18 1.93
N LEU A 42 10.11 -5.48 1.70
CA LEU A 42 10.21 -6.05 0.35
C LEU A 42 8.91 -5.85 -0.43
N SER A 43 7.74 -5.98 0.22
CA SER A 43 6.44 -5.69 -0.40
C SER A 43 6.29 -4.22 -0.80
N ILE A 44 6.84 -3.30 0.01
CA ILE A 44 6.86 -1.87 -0.30
C ILE A 44 7.82 -1.59 -1.46
N VAL A 45 9.03 -2.15 -1.43
CA VAL A 45 10.03 -2.03 -2.51
C VAL A 45 9.44 -2.54 -3.82
N ALA A 46 8.85 -3.73 -3.81
CA ALA A 46 8.14 -4.31 -4.95
C ALA A 46 7.13 -3.34 -5.55
N THR A 47 6.25 -2.77 -4.71
CA THR A 47 5.25 -1.82 -5.19
C THR A 47 5.86 -0.58 -5.83
N VAL A 48 6.91 -0.03 -5.21
CA VAL A 48 7.60 1.16 -5.73
C VAL A 48 8.27 0.85 -7.06
N PHE A 49 8.90 -0.31 -7.18
CA PHE A 49 9.55 -0.76 -8.40
C PHE A 49 8.53 -0.92 -9.52
N THR A 50 7.47 -1.70 -9.30
CA THR A 50 6.40 -1.90 -10.28
C THR A 50 5.81 -0.57 -10.78
N SER A 51 5.57 0.39 -9.87
CA SER A 51 5.00 1.68 -10.23
C SER A 51 5.96 2.65 -10.95
N SER A 52 7.25 2.58 -10.67
CA SER A 52 8.22 3.59 -11.11
C SER A 52 9.14 3.12 -12.24
N THR A 53 9.28 1.81 -12.45
CA THR A 53 10.14 1.22 -13.48
C THR A 53 9.77 1.70 -14.89
N ILE A 54 8.47 1.92 -15.17
CA ILE A 54 7.99 2.43 -16.46
C ILE A 54 8.65 3.76 -16.82
N SER A 55 8.79 4.68 -15.86
CA SER A 55 9.36 6.00 -16.08
C SER A 55 10.82 5.97 -16.52
N TYR A 56 11.56 4.93 -16.14
CA TYR A 56 12.98 4.79 -16.46
C TYR A 56 13.25 4.01 -17.75
N ILE A 57 12.37 3.04 -18.09
CA ILE A 57 12.49 2.30 -19.35
C ILE A 57 11.97 3.09 -20.54
N LEU A 58 11.10 4.08 -20.31
CA LEU A 58 10.42 4.84 -21.36
C LEU A 58 11.37 5.42 -22.41
N PRO A 59 12.51 6.08 -22.06
CA PRO A 59 13.42 6.66 -23.04
C PRO A 59 14.15 5.61 -23.89
N THR A 60 14.46 4.45 -23.30
CA THR A 60 15.15 3.36 -24.00
C THR A 60 14.20 2.49 -24.83
N ALA A 61 12.93 2.44 -24.44
CA ALA A 61 11.87 1.75 -25.15
C ALA A 61 11.19 2.65 -26.20
N GLU A 62 11.58 3.93 -26.28
CA GLU A 62 10.91 4.93 -27.11
C GLU A 62 11.08 4.72 -28.60
N CYS A 63 12.28 4.32 -29.00
CA CYS A 63 12.57 4.00 -30.40
C CYS A 63 11.76 2.80 -30.92
N ASP A 64 11.21 1.98 -30.02
CA ASP A 64 10.54 0.72 -30.36
C ASP A 64 9.00 0.76 -30.13
N LEU A 65 8.47 1.67 -29.30
CA LEU A 65 7.08 1.63 -28.82
C LEU A 65 6.42 3.02 -28.73
N HIS A 66 5.39 3.34 -29.51
CA HIS A 66 4.66 4.61 -29.37
C HIS A 66 4.09 4.86 -27.93
N LEU A 67 4.62 5.89 -27.25
CA LEU A 67 4.81 6.01 -25.78
C LEU A 67 3.61 6.29 -24.87
N SER A 68 2.52 6.86 -25.35
CA SER A 68 1.45 7.39 -24.46
C SER A 68 0.63 6.30 -23.74
N LEU A 69 0.68 5.05 -24.23
CA LEU A 69 -0.25 4.00 -23.81
C LEU A 69 0.21 3.20 -22.58
N MET A 70 1.54 3.06 -22.36
CA MET A 70 2.07 2.15 -21.32
C MET A 70 1.80 2.64 -19.90
N TYR A 71 1.99 3.95 -19.65
CA TYR A 71 1.66 4.56 -18.36
C TYR A 71 0.15 4.47 -18.05
N LYS A 72 -0.69 4.52 -19.10
CA LYS A 72 -2.14 4.31 -18.97
C LYS A 72 -2.49 2.86 -18.62
N GLY A 73 -1.81 1.87 -19.23
CA GLY A 73 -2.06 0.46 -18.94
C GLY A 73 -1.88 0.12 -17.46
N LEU A 74 -0.74 0.50 -16.88
CA LEU A 74 -0.45 0.29 -15.47
C LEU A 74 -1.45 1.02 -14.57
N LEU A 75 -1.67 2.32 -14.79
CA LEU A 75 -2.57 3.12 -13.95
C LEU A 75 -4.02 2.66 -14.04
N ASN A 76 -4.49 2.29 -15.23
CA ASN A 76 -5.84 1.75 -15.40
C ASN A 76 -5.99 0.40 -14.68
N GLY A 77 -5.00 -0.49 -14.78
CA GLY A 77 -4.98 -1.75 -14.01
C GLY A 77 -5.05 -1.50 -12.50
N MET A 78 -4.27 -0.54 -12.03
CA MET A 78 -4.21 -0.09 -10.64
C MET A 78 -5.51 0.52 -10.10
N ILE A 79 -6.26 1.26 -10.92
CA ILE A 79 -7.52 1.90 -10.52
C ILE A 79 -8.69 0.91 -10.60
N ILE A 80 -8.76 0.11 -11.68
CA ILE A 80 -9.84 -0.87 -11.89
C ILE A 80 -9.77 -1.99 -10.84
N SER A 81 -8.57 -2.43 -10.48
CA SER A 81 -8.36 -3.51 -9.50
C SER A 81 -8.52 -3.07 -8.04
N ALA A 82 -8.55 -1.76 -7.76
CA ALA A 82 -8.54 -1.23 -6.40
C ALA A 82 -9.71 -1.75 -5.56
N ILE A 83 -10.95 -1.51 -6.01
CA ILE A 83 -12.17 -1.93 -5.31
C ILE A 83 -12.23 -3.45 -5.06
N PRO A 84 -11.99 -4.33 -6.06
CA PRO A 84 -12.01 -5.77 -5.81
C PRO A 84 -10.95 -6.18 -4.77
N TRP A 85 -9.74 -5.62 -4.80
CA TRP A 85 -8.74 -5.93 -3.78
C TRP A 85 -9.13 -5.51 -2.37
N GLY A 86 -9.85 -4.39 -2.21
CA GLY A 86 -10.38 -3.99 -0.91
C GLY A 86 -11.34 -5.02 -0.33
N PHE A 87 -12.27 -5.50 -1.16
CA PHE A 87 -13.20 -6.56 -0.76
C PHE A 87 -12.47 -7.88 -0.44
N VAL A 88 -11.49 -8.26 -1.26
CA VAL A 88 -10.71 -9.49 -1.06
C VAL A 88 -9.88 -9.43 0.23
N ALA A 89 -9.24 -8.30 0.53
CA ALA A 89 -8.44 -8.12 1.74
C ALA A 89 -9.26 -8.14 3.04
N ASP A 90 -10.50 -7.65 2.98
CA ASP A 90 -11.40 -7.64 4.12
C ASP A 90 -12.15 -8.98 4.32
N THR A 91 -12.12 -9.87 3.32
CA THR A 91 -12.78 -11.20 3.38
C THR A 91 -11.82 -12.37 3.55
N ILE A 92 -10.72 -12.43 2.79
CA ILE A 92 -9.79 -13.57 2.79
C ILE A 92 -8.76 -13.43 3.92
N GLY A 93 -8.29 -12.22 4.18
CA GLY A 93 -7.24 -11.93 5.15
C GLY A 93 -6.07 -11.15 4.56
N ARG A 94 -5.21 -10.62 5.43
CA ARG A 94 -4.14 -9.72 5.01
C ARG A 94 -2.95 -10.51 4.47
N ARG A 95 -2.59 -11.59 5.16
CA ARG A 95 -1.48 -12.46 4.76
C ARG A 95 -1.71 -13.06 3.37
N GLU A 96 -2.88 -13.63 3.12
CA GLU A 96 -3.19 -14.27 1.84
C GLU A 96 -3.19 -13.28 0.67
N VAL A 97 -3.70 -12.06 0.88
CA VAL A 97 -3.66 -11.01 -0.14
C VAL A 97 -2.23 -10.57 -0.43
N MET A 98 -1.39 -10.43 0.59
CA MET A 98 0.02 -10.10 0.38
C MET A 98 0.76 -11.20 -0.39
N ILE A 99 0.57 -12.48 -0.03
CA ILE A 99 1.23 -13.61 -0.73
C ILE A 99 0.73 -13.70 -2.18
N SER A 100 -0.59 -13.84 -2.37
CA SER A 100 -1.16 -14.03 -3.71
C SER A 100 -0.89 -12.82 -4.61
N GLY A 101 -1.10 -11.60 -4.12
CA GLY A 101 -0.88 -10.39 -4.89
C GLY A 101 0.58 -10.21 -5.32
N LEU A 102 1.56 -10.45 -4.42
CA LEU A 102 2.98 -10.33 -4.77
C LEU A 102 3.44 -11.44 -5.71
N LEU A 103 2.95 -12.68 -5.55
CA LEU A 103 3.30 -13.76 -6.48
C LEU A 103 2.71 -13.52 -7.88
N PHE A 104 1.46 -13.05 -7.97
CA PHE A 104 0.87 -12.66 -9.25
C PHE A 104 1.62 -11.47 -9.88
N ASP A 105 2.00 -10.47 -9.08
CA ASP A 105 2.82 -9.34 -9.51
C ASP A 105 4.15 -9.83 -10.11
N ALA A 106 4.88 -10.69 -9.39
CA ALA A 106 6.15 -11.24 -9.86
C ALA A 106 6.02 -11.97 -11.21
N ILE A 107 4.95 -12.75 -11.41
CA ILE A 107 4.68 -13.43 -12.68
C ILE A 107 4.51 -12.40 -13.80
N PHE A 108 3.67 -11.37 -13.60
CA PHE A 108 3.42 -10.38 -14.63
C PHE A 108 4.62 -9.46 -14.90
N VAL A 109 5.44 -9.13 -13.89
CA VAL A 109 6.72 -8.42 -14.11
C VAL A 109 7.67 -9.26 -14.96
N ILE A 110 7.79 -10.57 -14.71
CA ILE A 110 8.62 -11.48 -15.52
C ILE A 110 8.06 -11.61 -16.95
N CYS A 111 6.73 -11.66 -17.12
CA CYS A 111 6.09 -11.62 -18.43
C CYS A 111 6.37 -10.29 -19.16
N CYS A 112 6.34 -9.15 -18.46
CA CYS A 112 6.76 -7.85 -19.02
C CYS A 112 8.22 -7.89 -19.45
N ALA A 113 9.09 -8.49 -18.64
CA ALA A 113 10.51 -8.65 -18.97
C ALA A 113 10.78 -9.62 -20.13
N SER A 114 9.78 -10.36 -20.59
CA SER A 114 9.88 -11.29 -21.73
C SER A 114 9.13 -10.79 -22.97
N SER A 115 8.41 -9.67 -22.88
CA SER A 115 7.54 -9.19 -23.94
C SER A 115 8.31 -8.75 -25.17
N GLN A 116 7.88 -9.17 -26.35
CA GLN A 116 8.54 -8.82 -27.62
C GLN A 116 7.79 -7.72 -28.40
N ASN A 117 6.53 -7.47 -28.04
CA ASN A 117 5.64 -6.55 -28.73
C ASN A 117 4.97 -5.58 -27.74
N VAL A 118 4.64 -4.36 -28.22
CA VAL A 118 3.94 -3.31 -27.46
C VAL A 118 2.67 -3.82 -26.80
N GLN A 119 1.85 -4.57 -27.54
CA GLN A 119 0.56 -5.06 -27.05
C GLN A 119 0.71 -6.08 -25.93
N GLN A 120 1.76 -6.92 -25.99
CA GLN A 120 2.08 -7.87 -24.93
C GLN A 120 2.55 -7.12 -23.68
N LEU A 121 3.49 -6.19 -23.85
CA LEU A 121 3.99 -5.38 -22.74
C LEU A 121 2.87 -4.60 -22.07
N LEU A 122 1.98 -3.98 -22.85
CA LEU A 122 0.83 -3.23 -22.34
C LEU A 122 -0.15 -4.12 -21.58
N THR A 123 -0.48 -5.28 -22.13
CA THR A 123 -1.38 -6.25 -21.50
C THR A 123 -0.79 -6.75 -20.18
N PHE A 124 0.48 -7.15 -20.18
CA PHE A 124 1.14 -7.59 -18.96
C PHE A 124 1.28 -6.45 -17.95
N LYS A 125 1.56 -5.22 -18.39
CA LYS A 125 1.61 -4.04 -17.51
C LYS A 125 0.26 -3.67 -16.90
N PHE A 126 -0.83 -3.92 -17.62
CA PHE A 126 -2.16 -3.77 -17.05
C PHE A 126 -2.39 -4.75 -15.90
N PHE A 127 -2.03 -6.02 -16.09
CA PHE A 127 -2.19 -7.05 -15.05
C PHE A 127 -1.20 -6.91 -13.89
N ASP A 128 0.04 -6.48 -14.16
CA ASP A 128 1.05 -6.05 -13.20
C ASP A 128 0.48 -4.95 -12.28
N GLY A 129 -0.05 -3.88 -12.87
CA GLY A 129 -0.73 -2.81 -12.14
C GLY A 129 -1.97 -3.28 -11.37
N ALA A 130 -2.68 -4.27 -11.91
CA ALA A 130 -3.82 -4.88 -11.24
C ALA A 130 -3.40 -5.75 -10.05
N ALA A 131 -2.28 -6.45 -10.10
CA ALA A 131 -1.79 -7.33 -9.06
C ALA A 131 -1.19 -6.54 -7.88
N VAL A 132 -0.40 -5.51 -8.16
CA VAL A 132 0.34 -4.74 -7.15
C VAL A 132 -0.55 -3.89 -6.23
N SER A 133 -1.78 -3.56 -6.65
CA SER A 133 -2.66 -2.66 -5.91
C SER A 133 -3.11 -3.24 -4.56
N GLY A 134 -3.29 -4.55 -4.46
CA GLY A 134 -3.66 -5.25 -3.22
C GLY A 134 -2.57 -5.21 -2.15
N PRO A 135 -1.37 -5.80 -2.39
CA PRO A 135 -0.29 -5.86 -1.41
C PRO A 135 0.08 -4.50 -0.81
N PHE A 136 0.09 -3.43 -1.62
CA PHE A 136 0.44 -2.10 -1.15
C PHE A 136 -0.52 -1.54 -0.11
N ALA A 137 -1.83 -1.74 -0.31
CA ALA A 137 -2.82 -1.28 0.67
C ALA A 137 -2.82 -2.15 1.92
N VAL A 138 -2.66 -3.46 1.74
CA VAL A 138 -2.70 -4.42 2.84
C VAL A 138 -1.49 -4.29 3.76
N VAL A 139 -0.29 -3.97 3.25
CA VAL A 139 0.92 -3.86 4.08
C VAL A 139 0.76 -2.83 5.21
N MET A 140 0.05 -1.72 4.92
CA MET A 140 -0.22 -0.65 5.90
C MET A 140 -1.15 -1.15 7.00
N SER A 141 -2.28 -1.77 6.62
CA SER A 141 -3.24 -2.35 7.56
C SER A 141 -2.58 -3.46 8.40
N TYR A 142 -1.84 -4.36 7.75
CA TYR A 142 -1.16 -5.49 8.35
C TYR A 142 -0.17 -5.03 9.43
N LEU A 143 0.75 -4.12 9.11
CA LEU A 143 1.68 -3.58 10.11
C LEU A 143 0.98 -2.83 11.24
N SER A 144 -0.12 -2.10 10.95
CA SER A 144 -0.89 -1.40 11.98
C SER A 144 -1.62 -2.36 12.95
N GLU A 145 -1.94 -3.57 12.50
CA GLU A 145 -2.67 -4.59 13.27
C GLU A 145 -1.75 -5.51 14.08
N PHE A 146 -0.43 -5.42 13.89
CA PHE A 146 0.59 -6.06 14.76
C PHE A 146 1.22 -5.09 15.77
N HIS A 147 0.86 -3.81 15.74
CA HIS A 147 1.41 -2.81 16.63
C HIS A 147 0.30 -2.09 17.40
N GLY A 148 0.46 -2.05 18.73
CA GLY A 148 -0.40 -1.25 19.61
C GLY A 148 -0.19 0.25 19.44
N PHE A 149 -1.06 1.05 20.07
CA PHE A 149 -1.10 2.51 19.92
C PHE A 149 0.25 3.22 20.12
N LYS A 150 1.11 2.74 21.03
CA LYS A 150 2.41 3.36 21.34
C LYS A 150 3.42 3.34 20.17
N HIS A 151 3.42 2.27 19.40
CA HIS A 151 4.41 2.05 18.33
C HIS A 151 3.83 2.27 16.93
N ARG A 152 2.51 2.19 16.78
CA ARG A 152 1.82 2.24 15.48
C ARG A 152 2.16 3.50 14.65
N PRO A 153 2.09 4.75 15.16
CA PRO A 153 2.41 5.93 14.35
C PRO A 153 3.85 5.93 13.83
N ARG A 154 4.80 5.51 14.68
CA ARG A 154 6.21 5.37 14.31
C ARG A 154 6.39 4.35 13.18
N ILE A 155 5.79 3.17 13.30
CA ILE A 155 5.92 2.12 12.28
C ILE A 155 5.35 2.58 10.93
N ILE A 156 4.25 3.32 10.93
CA ILE A 156 3.69 3.91 9.70
C ILE A 156 4.67 4.88 9.03
N MET A 157 5.43 5.67 9.81
CA MET A 157 6.48 6.53 9.26
C MET A 157 7.68 5.73 8.74
N VAL A 158 8.05 4.63 9.41
CA VAL A 158 9.09 3.72 8.92
C VAL A 158 8.69 3.09 7.57
N ILE A 159 7.41 2.79 7.35
CA ILE A 159 6.91 2.38 6.02
C ILE A 159 7.15 3.46 4.97
N GLY A 160 6.84 4.72 5.28
CA GLY A 160 7.15 5.86 4.41
C GLY A 160 8.66 5.98 4.11
N MET A 161 9.49 5.79 5.14
CA MET A 161 10.96 5.77 4.99
C MET A 161 11.44 4.65 4.06
N MET A 162 10.89 3.43 4.20
CA MET A 162 11.20 2.29 3.33
C MET A 162 10.75 2.54 1.88
N LYS A 163 9.58 3.18 1.69
CA LYS A 163 9.12 3.64 0.37
C LYS A 163 10.11 4.63 -0.25
N SER A 164 10.59 5.61 0.53
CA SER A 164 11.57 6.60 0.06
C SER A 164 12.92 5.96 -0.29
N LEU A 165 13.33 4.96 0.49
CA LEU A 165 14.55 4.19 0.20
C LEU A 165 14.40 3.39 -1.11
N ALA A 166 13.24 2.79 -1.36
CA ALA A 166 12.97 2.11 -2.63
C ALA A 166 13.02 3.08 -3.83
N THR A 167 12.45 4.29 -3.69
CA THR A 167 12.53 5.33 -4.75
C THR A 167 13.94 5.86 -4.96
N LEU A 168 14.85 5.68 -3.98
CA LEU A 168 16.26 6.02 -4.10
C LEU A 168 17.06 4.91 -4.80
N ILE A 169 16.80 3.64 -4.45
CA ILE A 169 17.54 2.49 -4.99
C ILE A 169 17.25 2.28 -6.48
N LEU A 170 15.98 2.43 -6.90
CA LEU A 170 15.59 2.15 -8.28
C LEU A 170 16.32 2.99 -9.35
N PRO A 171 16.42 4.33 -9.25
CA PRO A 171 17.19 5.13 -10.22
C PRO A 171 18.69 4.82 -10.18
N ILE A 172 19.25 4.38 -9.04
CA ILE A 172 20.64 3.92 -8.96
C ILE A 172 20.82 2.64 -9.80
N ILE A 173 19.91 1.67 -9.66
CA ILE A 173 19.93 0.45 -10.49
C ILE A 173 19.76 0.83 -11.97
N ALA A 174 18.84 1.73 -12.30
CA ALA A 174 18.61 2.18 -13.67
C ALA A 174 19.84 2.87 -14.26
N TYR A 175 20.49 3.77 -13.50
CA TYR A 175 21.70 4.48 -13.90
C TYR A 175 22.87 3.54 -14.15
N VAL A 176 23.01 2.50 -13.33
CA VAL A 176 24.06 1.49 -13.52
C VAL A 176 23.72 0.58 -14.70
N MET A 177 22.49 0.08 -14.85
CA MET A 177 22.18 -0.95 -15.84
C MET A 177 21.87 -0.42 -17.25
N LEU A 178 21.01 0.60 -17.38
CA LEU A 178 20.50 1.06 -18.67
C LEU A 178 21.54 1.58 -19.68
N PRO A 179 22.69 2.19 -19.29
CA PRO A 179 23.68 2.65 -20.26
C PRO A 179 24.50 1.50 -20.89
N TYR A 180 24.50 0.30 -20.30
CA TYR A 180 25.14 -0.85 -20.93
C TYR A 180 24.26 -1.33 -22.08
N HIS A 181 24.69 -1.17 -23.33
CA HIS A 181 23.99 -1.69 -24.51
C HIS A 181 24.13 -3.22 -24.61
N MET A 182 23.42 -3.95 -23.74
CA MET A 182 23.33 -5.40 -23.79
C MET A 182 22.16 -5.80 -24.68
N ALA A 183 22.46 -6.43 -25.80
CA ALA A 183 21.47 -7.02 -26.68
C ALA A 183 21.76 -8.52 -26.80
N TRP A 184 20.88 -9.34 -26.25
CA TRP A 184 20.93 -10.78 -26.41
C TRP A 184 19.84 -11.21 -27.38
N ARG A 185 20.25 -11.89 -28.45
CA ARG A 185 19.36 -12.37 -29.51
C ARG A 185 19.44 -13.89 -29.59
N THR A 186 18.29 -14.52 -29.46
CA THR A 186 18.04 -15.94 -29.77
C THR A 186 17.02 -15.98 -30.92
N ASP A 187 16.87 -17.12 -31.60
CA ASP A 187 15.95 -17.27 -32.75
C ASP A 187 14.50 -16.83 -32.45
N TYR A 188 14.06 -16.94 -31.18
CA TYR A 188 12.70 -16.62 -30.75
C TYR A 188 12.59 -15.39 -29.82
N LEU A 189 13.69 -14.88 -29.25
CA LEU A 189 13.67 -13.82 -28.24
C LEU A 189 14.72 -12.75 -28.52
N ARG A 190 14.32 -11.48 -28.48
CA ARG A 190 15.19 -10.30 -28.55
C ARG A 190 15.14 -9.58 -27.22
N LEU A 191 16.19 -9.71 -26.42
CA LEU A 191 16.29 -9.11 -25.10
C LEU A 191 17.28 -7.96 -25.12
N HIS A 192 16.75 -6.75 -24.96
CA HIS A 192 17.51 -5.53 -24.71
C HIS A 192 17.72 -5.30 -23.20
N THR A 193 18.66 -4.43 -22.84
CA THR A 193 19.01 -4.04 -21.46
C THR A 193 17.81 -3.78 -20.54
N TRP A 194 16.75 -3.14 -21.04
CA TRP A 194 15.56 -2.82 -20.24
C TRP A 194 14.77 -4.07 -19.79
N HIS A 195 14.86 -5.19 -20.52
CA HIS A 195 14.27 -6.46 -20.09
C HIS A 195 14.99 -7.00 -18.85
N PHE A 196 16.33 -6.97 -18.84
CA PHE A 196 17.12 -7.38 -17.67
C PHE A 196 16.85 -6.47 -16.47
N PHE A 197 16.69 -5.17 -16.70
CA PHE A 197 16.28 -4.23 -15.65
C PHE A 197 14.92 -4.61 -15.04
N LEU A 198 13.93 -4.99 -15.86
CA LEU A 198 12.65 -5.51 -15.38
C LEU A 198 12.82 -6.81 -14.58
N MET A 199 13.65 -7.75 -15.04
CA MET A 199 13.91 -9.01 -14.31
C MET A 199 14.54 -8.75 -12.93
N VAL A 200 15.52 -7.85 -12.84
CA VAL A 200 16.13 -7.45 -11.56
C VAL A 200 15.08 -6.80 -10.65
N SER A 201 14.18 -5.99 -11.22
CA SER A 201 13.10 -5.36 -10.46
C SER A 201 12.06 -6.37 -9.92
N ALA A 202 11.96 -7.57 -10.48
CA ALA A 202 11.06 -8.63 -10.02
C ALA A 202 11.58 -9.36 -8.76
N ILE A 203 12.88 -9.29 -8.47
CA ILE A 203 13.51 -10.04 -7.37
C ILE A 203 12.88 -9.69 -6.00
N PRO A 204 12.73 -8.40 -5.61
CA PRO A 204 12.11 -8.05 -4.34
C PRO A 204 10.65 -8.48 -4.26
N THR A 205 9.93 -8.46 -5.39
CA THR A 205 8.53 -8.90 -5.48
C THR A 205 8.39 -10.40 -5.20
N LEU A 206 9.19 -11.22 -5.90
CA LEU A 206 9.18 -12.68 -5.71
C LEU A 206 9.61 -13.06 -4.29
N LEU A 207 10.70 -12.47 -3.80
CA LEU A 207 11.20 -12.71 -2.45
C LEU A 207 10.18 -12.28 -1.39
N GLY A 208 9.55 -11.12 -1.59
CA GLY A 208 8.46 -10.64 -0.73
C GLY A 208 7.28 -11.62 -0.69
N GLY A 209 6.81 -12.11 -1.84
CA GLY A 209 5.73 -13.09 -1.90
C GLY A 209 6.05 -14.38 -1.14
N VAL A 210 7.26 -14.93 -1.32
CA VAL A 210 7.72 -16.15 -0.64
C VAL A 210 7.89 -15.94 0.87
N LEU A 211 8.54 -14.86 1.28
CA LEU A 211 8.80 -14.61 2.71
C LEU A 211 7.53 -14.35 3.52
N ASN A 212 6.50 -13.76 2.90
CA ASN A 212 5.20 -13.56 3.54
C ASN A 212 4.47 -14.88 3.87
N ILE A 213 4.84 -16.01 3.24
CA ILE A 213 4.30 -17.34 3.59
C ILE A 213 4.68 -17.72 5.03
N PHE A 214 5.81 -17.27 5.55
CA PHE A 214 6.25 -17.64 6.91
C PHE A 214 5.65 -16.76 8.00
N LEU A 215 4.95 -15.68 7.65
CA LEU A 215 4.34 -14.79 8.63
C LEU A 215 2.94 -15.26 9.06
N PRO A 216 2.51 -14.98 10.30
CA PRO A 216 1.16 -15.31 10.76
C PRO A 216 0.11 -14.33 10.22
N GLU A 217 -1.15 -14.74 10.20
CA GLU A 217 -2.26 -13.82 9.89
C GLU A 217 -2.47 -12.79 11.01
N SER A 218 -2.97 -11.61 10.64
CA SER A 218 -3.23 -10.51 11.56
C SER A 218 -4.17 -10.93 12.71
N PRO A 219 -3.74 -10.79 13.98
CA PRO A 219 -4.58 -11.12 15.13
C PRO A 219 -5.84 -10.27 15.17
N LYS A 220 -5.75 -8.99 14.79
CA LYS A 220 -6.91 -8.09 14.79
C LYS A 220 -7.92 -8.43 13.70
N PHE A 221 -7.45 -8.87 12.54
CA PHE A 221 -8.33 -9.41 11.50
C PHE A 221 -9.07 -10.66 12.00
N LEU A 222 -8.34 -11.60 12.59
CA LEU A 222 -8.92 -12.85 13.10
C LEU A 222 -9.98 -12.59 14.18
N MET A 223 -9.73 -11.63 15.09
CA MET A 223 -10.73 -11.17 16.07
C MET A 223 -11.97 -10.58 15.40
N SER A 224 -11.81 -9.72 14.38
CA SER A 224 -12.94 -9.13 13.64
C SER A 224 -13.79 -10.16 12.83
N GLN A 225 -13.24 -11.35 12.60
CA GLN A 225 -13.93 -12.48 11.96
C GLN A 225 -14.53 -13.47 12.99
N GLY A 226 -14.38 -13.21 14.30
CA GLY A 226 -14.80 -14.09 15.38
C GLY A 226 -13.90 -15.32 15.58
N ARG A 227 -12.69 -15.34 14.98
CA ARG A 227 -11.73 -16.45 15.06
C ARG A 227 -10.72 -16.21 16.20
N ASN A 228 -11.20 -16.05 17.43
CA ASN A 228 -10.36 -15.68 18.58
C ASN A 228 -9.28 -16.71 18.92
N GLU A 229 -9.56 -18.01 18.74
CA GLU A 229 -8.56 -19.07 18.96
C GLU A 229 -7.37 -18.95 18.02
N ASP A 230 -7.62 -18.64 16.75
CA ASP A 230 -6.55 -18.42 15.78
C ASP A 230 -5.82 -17.10 16.05
N ALA A 231 -6.53 -16.06 16.50
CA ALA A 231 -5.93 -14.80 16.93
C ALA A 231 -4.97 -15.01 18.12
N LEU A 232 -5.35 -15.84 19.09
CA LEU A 232 -4.48 -16.24 20.21
C LEU A 232 -3.25 -17.01 19.73
N LYS A 233 -3.38 -17.91 18.75
CA LYS A 233 -2.21 -18.60 18.15
C LYS A 233 -1.25 -17.60 17.52
N SER A 234 -1.74 -16.62 16.76
CA SER A 234 -0.92 -15.54 16.20
C SER A 234 -0.21 -14.76 17.30
N LEU A 235 -0.93 -14.31 18.33
CA LEU A 235 -0.36 -13.57 19.46
C LEU A 235 0.69 -14.39 20.24
N ARG A 236 0.47 -15.69 20.44
CA ARG A 236 1.45 -16.58 21.08
C ARG A 236 2.74 -16.70 20.26
N ILE A 237 2.67 -16.71 18.94
CA ILE A 237 3.86 -16.68 18.06
C ILE A 237 4.61 -15.36 18.25
N VAL A 238 3.90 -14.23 18.22
CA VAL A 238 4.48 -12.90 18.42
C VAL A 238 5.16 -12.79 19.78
N TYR A 239 4.46 -13.20 20.85
CA TYR A 239 5.00 -13.21 22.21
C TYR A 239 6.24 -14.09 22.33
N ALA A 240 6.19 -15.32 21.81
CA ALA A 240 7.29 -16.27 21.92
C ALA A 240 8.56 -15.73 21.26
N MET A 241 8.44 -15.11 20.09
CA MET A 241 9.57 -14.52 19.37
C MET A 241 10.06 -13.21 20.02
N ASN A 242 9.16 -12.35 20.50
CA ASN A 242 9.54 -11.07 21.11
C ASN A 242 10.14 -11.22 22.51
N LYS A 243 9.61 -12.13 23.33
CA LYS A 243 10.06 -12.37 24.72
C LYS A 243 11.02 -13.56 24.86
N ARG A 244 11.26 -14.32 23.79
CA ARG A 244 12.06 -15.56 23.79
C ARG A 244 11.59 -16.56 24.86
N LYS A 245 10.27 -16.67 25.04
CA LYS A 245 9.60 -17.55 25.99
C LYS A 245 8.74 -18.57 25.26
N PRO A 246 8.41 -19.72 25.86
CA PRO A 246 7.54 -20.70 25.21
C PRO A 246 6.16 -20.12 24.95
N LYS A 247 5.51 -20.57 23.86
CA LYS A 247 4.16 -20.12 23.45
C LYS A 247 3.10 -20.32 24.55
N SER A 248 3.31 -21.29 25.44
CA SER A 248 2.41 -21.59 26.57
C SER A 248 2.48 -20.57 27.71
N SER A 249 3.56 -19.77 27.83
CA SER A 249 3.67 -18.78 28.90
C SER A 249 3.01 -17.43 28.56
N TYR A 250 2.21 -17.39 27.50
CA TYR A 250 1.48 -16.18 27.12
C TYR A 250 0.36 -15.93 28.15
N PRO A 251 0.30 -14.74 28.78
CA PRO A 251 -0.55 -14.50 29.95
C PRO A 251 -2.05 -14.44 29.64
N ILE A 252 -2.43 -14.27 28.37
CA ILE A 252 -3.84 -14.07 27.99
C ILE A 252 -4.38 -15.35 27.37
N THR A 253 -5.46 -15.85 27.96
CA THR A 253 -6.13 -17.09 27.58
C THR A 253 -7.40 -16.86 26.79
N GLN A 254 -8.09 -15.73 26.97
CA GLN A 254 -9.34 -15.38 26.29
C GLN A 254 -9.32 -13.94 25.77
N LEU A 255 -9.84 -13.74 24.57
CA LEU A 255 -10.00 -12.43 23.92
C LEU A 255 -11.48 -12.03 23.92
N VAL A 256 -11.74 -10.72 23.93
CA VAL A 256 -13.12 -10.19 23.77
C VAL A 256 -13.59 -10.40 22.32
N ASP A 257 -14.87 -10.79 22.18
CA ASP A 257 -15.55 -10.75 20.89
C ASP A 257 -15.85 -9.30 20.47
N GLU A 258 -15.15 -8.81 19.44
CA GLU A 258 -15.37 -7.46 18.90
C GLU A 258 -16.76 -7.27 18.26
N ASP A 259 -17.43 -8.37 17.85
CA ASP A 259 -18.78 -8.36 17.28
C ASP A 259 -19.61 -9.57 17.77
N PRO A 260 -20.40 -9.40 18.85
CA PRO A 260 -21.25 -10.45 19.40
C PRO A 260 -22.30 -10.96 18.40
N GLN A 261 -22.78 -10.10 17.49
CA GLN A 261 -23.82 -10.45 16.52
C GLN A 261 -23.27 -11.35 15.40
N LYS A 262 -22.04 -11.12 14.93
CA LYS A 262 -21.35 -12.03 14.00
C LYS A 262 -21.01 -13.38 14.63
N SER A 263 -20.62 -13.39 15.90
CA SER A 263 -20.37 -14.62 16.66
C SER A 263 -21.63 -15.49 16.73
N GLN A 264 -22.77 -14.87 17.08
CA GLN A 264 -24.08 -15.52 17.06
C GLN A 264 -24.49 -15.99 15.65
N LEU A 265 -24.25 -15.18 14.61
CA LEU A 265 -24.53 -15.55 13.22
C LEU A 265 -23.65 -16.72 12.73
N ASN A 266 -22.38 -16.79 13.14
CA ASN A 266 -21.49 -17.92 12.82
C ASN A 266 -21.90 -19.20 13.57
N ASN A 267 -22.39 -19.08 14.79
CA ASN A 267 -22.95 -20.21 15.55
C ASN A 267 -24.24 -20.72 14.91
N LEU A 268 -25.10 -19.82 14.42
CA LEU A 268 -26.27 -20.14 13.60
C LEU A 268 -25.88 -20.73 12.22
N ARG A 269 -24.76 -20.30 11.63
CA ARG A 269 -24.23 -20.80 10.35
C ARG A 269 -23.61 -22.20 10.48
N ASN A 270 -23.15 -22.56 11.68
CA ASN A 270 -22.56 -23.86 12.01
C ASN A 270 -23.60 -24.89 12.47
N SER A 271 -24.89 -24.52 12.61
CA SER A 271 -25.96 -25.50 12.84
C SER A 271 -26.16 -26.36 11.58
N GLU A 272 -26.48 -27.65 11.77
CA GLU A 272 -26.71 -28.61 10.68
C GLU A 272 -27.84 -28.15 9.71
N GLU A 273 -28.75 -27.31 10.21
CA GLU A 273 -29.89 -26.73 9.49
C GLU A 273 -29.47 -25.72 8.39
N TYR A 274 -28.35 -25.01 8.56
CA TYR A 274 -27.85 -24.04 7.57
C TYR A 274 -27.14 -24.69 6.38
N ARG A 275 -26.49 -25.85 6.60
CA ARG A 275 -25.82 -26.61 5.52
C ARG A 275 -26.80 -27.18 4.50
N ALA A 276 -28.04 -27.45 4.91
CA ALA A 276 -29.11 -27.93 4.03
C ALA A 276 -29.62 -26.86 3.04
N ASN A 277 -29.44 -25.57 3.34
CA ASN A 277 -29.95 -24.45 2.52
C ASN A 277 -28.92 -23.85 1.54
N ILE A 278 -27.81 -24.56 1.24
CA ILE A 278 -26.74 -24.13 0.31
C ILE A 278 -27.17 -24.18 -1.18
N LYS A 279 -28.47 -24.10 -1.50
CA LYS A 279 -28.97 -23.87 -2.87
C LYS A 279 -29.23 -22.40 -3.19
N THR A 280 -29.25 -21.51 -2.20
CA THR A 280 -29.54 -20.06 -2.36
C THR A 280 -28.32 -19.14 -2.23
N LEU A 281 -27.10 -19.70 -2.09
CA LEU A 281 -25.84 -18.94 -2.13
C LEU A 281 -25.45 -18.45 -3.54
N GLY A 282 -26.08 -19.01 -4.58
CA GLY A 282 -25.94 -18.55 -5.96
C GLY A 282 -26.45 -17.12 -6.16
N ASP A 283 -27.49 -16.71 -5.41
CA ASP A 283 -28.12 -15.40 -5.58
C ASP A 283 -27.35 -14.29 -4.84
N LYS A 284 -26.70 -14.59 -3.70
CA LYS A 284 -25.78 -13.64 -3.04
C LYS A 284 -24.49 -13.44 -3.84
N ARG A 285 -23.98 -14.49 -4.49
CA ARG A 285 -22.81 -14.39 -5.39
C ARG A 285 -23.17 -13.64 -6.67
N LYS A 286 -24.37 -13.85 -7.23
CA LYS A 286 -24.90 -13.08 -8.38
C LYS A 286 -25.12 -11.61 -8.05
N GLU A 287 -25.67 -11.29 -6.88
CA GLU A 287 -25.88 -9.90 -6.44
C GLU A 287 -24.55 -9.17 -6.17
N ALA A 288 -23.57 -9.84 -5.55
CA ALA A 288 -22.22 -9.29 -5.37
C ALA A 288 -21.49 -9.09 -6.72
N THR A 289 -21.64 -10.03 -7.66
CA THR A 289 -21.07 -9.92 -9.01
C THR A 289 -21.76 -8.84 -9.83
N LYS A 290 -23.07 -8.63 -9.64
CA LYS A 290 -23.86 -7.59 -10.29
C LYS A 290 -23.48 -6.19 -9.80
N ARG A 291 -23.34 -6.00 -8.50
CA ARG A 291 -22.83 -4.75 -7.88
C ARG A 291 -21.40 -4.43 -8.32
N PHE A 292 -20.56 -5.46 -8.45
CA PHE A 292 -19.21 -5.34 -8.99
C PHE A 292 -19.21 -4.93 -10.48
N LEU A 293 -20.10 -5.52 -11.30
CA LEU A 293 -20.28 -5.15 -12.70
C LEU A 293 -20.81 -3.71 -12.87
N GLU A 294 -21.67 -3.25 -11.97
CA GLU A 294 -22.19 -1.88 -11.96
C GLU A 294 -21.09 -0.86 -11.60
N GLY A 295 -20.18 -1.19 -10.68
CA GLY A 295 -18.97 -0.40 -10.40
C GLY A 295 -18.00 -0.32 -11.59
N LEU A 296 -17.85 -1.41 -12.36
CA LEU A 296 -17.06 -1.44 -13.60
C LEU A 296 -17.70 -0.59 -14.72
N LYS A 297 -19.03 -0.40 -14.73
CA LYS A 297 -19.71 0.44 -15.73
C LYS A 297 -19.56 1.94 -15.48
N GLN A 298 -19.35 2.37 -14.23
CA GLN A 298 -19.05 3.78 -13.90
C GLN A 298 -17.65 4.23 -14.37
N MET A 299 -16.81 3.28 -14.79
CA MET A 299 -15.41 3.47 -15.20
C MET A 299 -15.24 3.69 -16.72
N GLN A 300 -16.34 3.73 -17.47
CA GLN A 300 -16.40 3.85 -18.93
C GLN A 300 -15.83 5.17 -19.54
N PRO A 301 -15.71 6.31 -18.84
CA PRO A 301 -15.12 7.53 -19.41
C PRO A 301 -13.59 7.50 -19.63
N MET A 302 -12.87 6.46 -19.19
CA MET A 302 -11.39 6.47 -19.13
C MET A 302 -10.68 6.18 -20.47
N CYS A 303 -11.41 5.98 -21.56
CA CYS A 303 -10.86 5.68 -22.88
C CYS A 303 -10.84 6.90 -23.83
N ALA A 304 -10.54 8.10 -23.32
CA ALA A 304 -10.38 9.28 -24.17
C ALA A 304 -8.93 9.44 -24.67
N LYS A 305 -8.77 9.85 -25.94
CA LYS A 305 -7.47 10.19 -26.55
C LYS A 305 -7.04 11.61 -26.17
N PRO A 306 -5.80 11.80 -25.68
CA PRO A 306 -5.20 13.12 -25.63
C PRO A 306 -3.84 13.19 -26.36
N TYR A 307 -3.61 14.36 -26.92
CA TYR A 307 -2.39 14.79 -27.60
C TYR A 307 -1.43 15.36 -26.58
N LEU A 308 -0.18 14.88 -26.52
CA LEU A 308 0.87 15.58 -25.78
C LEU A 308 2.29 15.16 -26.20
N GLY A 309 3.11 16.19 -26.44
CA GLY A 309 4.52 16.13 -26.81
C GLY A 309 5.43 15.88 -25.61
N LEU A 310 6.59 15.30 -25.93
CA LEU A 310 7.44 14.50 -25.06
C LEU A 310 8.59 15.31 -24.44
N SER A 311 8.87 15.12 -23.15
CA SER A 311 10.09 15.60 -22.51
C SER A 311 11.18 14.53 -22.57
N HIS A 312 12.26 14.81 -23.28
CA HIS A 312 13.46 13.97 -23.31
C HIS A 312 14.04 13.82 -21.90
N ILE A 313 14.13 12.59 -21.40
CA ILE A 313 14.77 12.27 -20.12
C ILE A 313 16.29 12.31 -20.34
N THR A 314 16.94 13.35 -19.82
CA THR A 314 18.40 13.51 -19.83
C THR A 314 19.06 12.79 -18.64
N PRO A 315 20.37 12.45 -18.69
CA PRO A 315 21.11 11.90 -17.56
C PRO A 315 20.94 12.70 -16.25
N ASP A 316 20.77 14.01 -16.35
CA ASP A 316 20.52 14.92 -15.22
C ASP A 316 19.22 14.60 -14.46
N SER A 317 18.22 14.02 -15.15
CA SER A 317 16.96 13.60 -14.54
C SER A 317 17.15 12.48 -13.53
N TYR A 318 18.08 11.54 -13.77
CA TYR A 318 18.39 10.48 -12.81
C TYR A 318 19.01 11.05 -11.54
N THR A 319 19.99 11.95 -11.69
CA THR A 319 20.65 12.63 -10.58
C THR A 319 19.66 13.45 -9.75
N ASN A 320 18.77 14.20 -10.40
CA ASN A 320 17.72 14.97 -9.72
C ASN A 320 16.74 14.07 -8.93
N ASN A 321 16.34 12.93 -9.50
CA ASN A 321 15.48 11.97 -8.80
C ASN A 321 16.17 11.36 -7.56
N ILE A 322 17.48 11.06 -7.65
CA ILE A 322 18.28 10.57 -6.52
C ILE A 322 18.33 11.63 -5.40
N ILE A 323 18.57 12.90 -5.74
CA ILE A 323 18.61 14.01 -4.76
C ILE A 323 17.25 14.17 -4.07
N VAL A 324 16.15 14.18 -4.82
CA VAL A 324 14.79 14.29 -4.28
C VAL A 324 14.45 13.10 -3.39
N ALA A 325 14.77 11.87 -3.81
CA ALA A 325 14.53 10.67 -3.01
C ALA A 325 15.38 10.64 -1.72
N GLY A 326 16.62 11.13 -1.78
CA GLY A 326 17.49 11.28 -0.62
C GLY A 326 16.95 12.29 0.39
N SER A 327 16.49 13.46 -0.07
CA SER A 327 15.85 14.45 0.82
C SER A 327 14.58 13.90 1.48
N SER A 328 13.77 13.17 0.71
CA SER A 328 12.54 12.52 1.22
C SER A 328 12.86 11.49 2.31
N PHE A 329 13.94 10.71 2.14
CA PHE A 329 14.37 9.72 3.13
C PHE A 329 14.77 10.40 4.45
N CYS A 330 15.55 11.48 4.37
CA CYS A 330 15.91 12.29 5.54
C CYS A 330 14.66 12.89 6.22
N GLY A 331 13.69 13.38 5.44
CA GLY A 331 12.43 13.89 5.97
C GLY A 331 11.62 12.83 6.73
N TYR A 332 11.48 11.63 6.16
CA TYR A 332 10.82 10.50 6.85
C TYR A 332 11.57 10.06 8.10
N PHE A 333 12.91 10.08 8.08
CA PHE A 333 13.71 9.79 9.26
C PHE A 333 13.37 10.76 10.39
N ILE A 334 13.41 12.08 10.13
CA ILE A 334 13.04 13.12 11.11
C ILE A 334 11.59 12.94 11.61
N ALA A 335 10.65 12.69 10.68
CA ALA A 335 9.24 12.45 11.02
C ALA A 335 9.05 11.24 11.93
N THR A 336 9.80 10.15 11.71
CA THR A 336 9.73 8.92 12.50
C THR A 336 10.12 9.15 13.96
N PHE A 337 11.14 9.96 14.23
CA PHE A 337 11.57 10.28 15.60
C PHE A 337 10.66 11.29 16.30
N THR A 338 10.05 12.21 15.55
CA THR A 338 9.24 13.30 16.11
C THR A 338 7.77 12.92 16.29
N ILE A 339 7.21 12.00 15.49
CA ILE A 339 5.76 11.72 15.45
C ILE A 339 5.16 11.28 16.79
N ASN A 340 5.89 10.50 17.58
CA ASN A 340 5.40 10.06 18.89
C ASN A 340 5.39 11.17 19.94
N ARG A 341 6.19 12.23 19.77
CA ARG A 341 6.22 13.39 20.68
C ARG A 341 5.23 14.47 20.27
N VAL A 342 5.17 14.74 18.97
CA VAL A 342 4.37 15.83 18.39
C VAL A 342 2.92 15.42 18.14
N GLY A 343 2.67 14.13 17.88
CA GLY A 343 1.37 13.59 17.50
C GLY A 343 1.13 13.65 15.98
N SER A 344 0.44 12.64 15.44
CA SER A 344 0.21 12.48 14.00
C SER A 344 -0.58 13.63 13.37
N ASN A 345 -1.60 14.16 14.05
CA ASN A 345 -2.39 15.29 13.53
C ASN A 345 -1.57 16.59 13.42
N ASN A 346 -0.63 16.81 14.34
CA ASN A 346 0.23 17.98 14.32
C ASN A 346 1.29 17.86 13.21
N VAL A 347 1.91 16.68 13.06
CA VAL A 347 2.83 16.39 11.95
C VAL A 347 2.14 16.62 10.61
N LEU A 348 0.89 16.18 10.45
CA LEU A 348 0.11 16.40 9.24
C LEU A 348 -0.10 17.89 8.94
N ARG A 349 -0.57 18.68 9.92
CA ARG A 349 -0.78 20.13 9.75
C ARG A 349 0.50 20.88 9.37
N VAL A 350 1.61 20.58 10.06
CA VAL A 350 2.89 21.25 9.81
C VAL A 350 3.43 20.90 8.42
N THR A 351 3.39 19.63 8.04
CA THR A 351 3.90 19.20 6.72
C THR A 351 3.03 19.70 5.56
N LEU A 352 1.71 19.78 5.72
CA LEU A 352 0.84 20.42 4.74
C LEU A 352 1.15 21.92 4.58
N ALA A 353 1.36 22.64 5.69
CA ALA A 353 1.75 24.05 5.64
C ALA A 353 3.10 24.28 4.95
N ILE A 354 4.11 23.44 5.24
CA ILE A 354 5.41 23.49 4.55
C ILE A 354 5.26 23.21 3.06
N GLY A 355 4.46 22.20 2.69
CA GLY A 355 4.17 21.88 1.30
C GLY A 355 3.47 23.03 0.56
N PHE A 356 2.51 23.69 1.20
CA PHE A 356 1.83 24.86 0.63
C PHE A 356 2.79 26.03 0.39
N VAL A 357 3.58 26.41 1.40
CA VAL A 357 4.54 27.52 1.30
C VAL A 357 5.59 27.22 0.23
N SER A 358 6.16 26.01 0.22
CA SER A 358 7.16 25.62 -0.79
C SER A 358 6.56 25.54 -2.20
N GLY A 359 5.31 25.09 -2.35
CA GLY A 359 4.60 25.07 -3.63
C GLY A 359 4.41 26.47 -4.23
N ILE A 360 4.06 27.47 -3.41
CA ILE A 360 3.95 28.87 -3.85
C ILE A 360 5.34 29.45 -4.13
N THR A 361 6.34 29.11 -3.31
CA THR A 361 7.71 29.63 -3.48
C THR A 361 8.36 29.18 -4.80
N LEU A 362 7.92 28.03 -5.38
CA LEU A 362 8.38 27.58 -6.71
C LEU A 362 8.15 28.62 -7.81
N TYR A 363 7.15 29.49 -7.68
CA TYR A 363 6.86 30.53 -8.66
C TYR A 363 8.01 31.55 -8.83
N TRP A 364 8.68 31.92 -7.73
CA TRP A 364 9.81 32.86 -7.75
C TRP A 364 11.16 32.17 -8.00
N SER A 365 11.16 30.92 -8.46
CA SER A 365 12.40 30.23 -8.74
C SER A 365 12.95 30.62 -10.11
N TYR A 366 14.12 31.27 -10.13
CA TYR A 366 14.79 31.72 -11.36
C TYR A 366 15.97 30.82 -11.79
N SER A 367 16.44 29.94 -10.90
CA SER A 367 17.61 29.07 -11.12
C SER A 367 17.24 27.59 -10.98
N SER A 368 17.84 26.72 -11.79
CA SER A 368 17.63 25.26 -11.74
C SER A 368 17.94 24.67 -10.37
N VAL A 369 18.99 25.15 -9.70
CA VAL A 369 19.38 24.71 -8.35
C VAL A 369 18.34 25.14 -7.31
N MET A 370 17.82 26.37 -7.44
CA MET A 370 16.76 26.88 -6.56
C MET A 370 15.47 26.07 -6.72
N THR A 371 15.09 25.75 -7.96
CA THR A 371 13.92 24.91 -8.24
C THR A 371 14.08 23.53 -7.63
N LEU A 372 15.27 22.92 -7.74
CA LEU A 372 15.56 21.60 -7.17
C LEU A 372 15.46 21.59 -5.64
N VAL A 373 16.03 22.58 -4.96
CA VAL A 373 15.98 22.69 -3.50
C VAL A 373 14.54 22.84 -3.01
N ILE A 374 13.76 23.73 -3.62
CA ILE A 374 12.36 23.93 -3.26
C ILE A 374 11.54 22.67 -3.56
N ALA A 375 11.78 22.00 -4.70
CA ALA A 375 11.12 20.75 -5.05
C ALA A 375 11.43 19.63 -4.05
N CYS A 376 12.66 19.54 -3.53
CA CYS A 376 13.02 18.59 -2.47
C CYS A 376 12.17 18.80 -1.21
N VAL A 377 12.06 20.05 -0.74
CA VAL A 377 11.23 20.39 0.43
C VAL A 377 9.76 20.08 0.17
N PHE A 378 9.24 20.50 -0.99
CA PHE A 378 7.85 20.31 -1.39
C PHE A 378 7.47 18.83 -1.46
N ILE A 379 8.25 18.03 -2.19
CA ILE A 379 7.99 16.59 -2.38
C ILE A 379 8.12 15.84 -1.05
N THR A 380 9.13 16.17 -0.25
CA THR A 380 9.30 15.56 1.09
C THR A 380 8.09 15.83 1.97
N ALA A 381 7.63 17.09 2.02
CA ALA A 381 6.47 17.49 2.80
C ALA A 381 5.18 16.79 2.33
N LEU A 382 4.96 16.68 1.02
CA LEU A 382 3.83 15.94 0.44
C LEU A 382 3.87 14.44 0.73
N CYS A 383 5.05 13.83 0.68
CA CYS A 383 5.20 12.40 0.96
C CYS A 383 4.88 12.10 2.42
N VAL A 384 5.47 12.86 3.36
CA VAL A 384 5.22 12.68 4.79
C VAL A 384 3.75 12.95 5.14
N SER A 385 3.15 14.00 4.60
CA SER A 385 1.73 14.31 4.83
C SER A 385 0.82 13.19 4.29
N SER A 386 1.08 12.69 3.08
CA SER A 386 0.29 11.59 2.48
C SER A 386 0.38 10.30 3.30
N THR A 387 1.57 9.92 3.78
CA THR A 387 1.73 8.74 4.66
C THR A 387 1.04 8.94 6.00
N THR A 388 1.14 10.15 6.56
CA THR A 388 0.47 10.49 7.83
C THR A 388 -1.04 10.41 7.70
N LEU A 389 -1.59 10.94 6.60
CA LEU A 389 -3.02 10.90 6.28
C LEU A 389 -3.52 9.45 6.22
N ILE A 390 -2.85 8.59 5.46
CA ILE A 390 -3.19 7.15 5.38
C ILE A 390 -3.14 6.52 6.78
N GLY A 391 -2.13 6.84 7.58
CA GLY A 391 -2.01 6.34 8.94
C GLY A 391 -3.14 6.78 9.88
N VAL A 392 -3.58 8.04 9.76
CA VAL A 392 -4.72 8.57 10.52
C VAL A 392 -6.02 7.91 10.05
N SER A 393 -6.25 7.78 8.74
CA SER A 393 -7.41 7.09 8.18
C SER A 393 -7.51 5.65 8.68
N VAL A 394 -6.41 4.91 8.68
CA VAL A 394 -6.36 3.53 9.21
C VAL A 394 -6.78 3.46 10.68
N ASN A 395 -6.49 4.49 11.48
CA ASN A 395 -6.87 4.52 12.90
C ASN A 395 -8.32 4.95 13.13
N LEU A 396 -8.88 5.78 12.24
CA LEU A 396 -10.24 6.29 12.37
C LEU A 396 -11.29 5.22 12.04
N PHE A 397 -11.01 4.35 11.07
CA PHE A 397 -11.96 3.35 10.59
C PHE A 397 -11.78 1.97 11.25
N PRO A 398 -12.90 1.22 11.44
CA PRO A 398 -12.85 -0.14 11.96
C PRO A 398 -12.09 -1.06 11.01
N THR A 399 -11.53 -2.15 11.55
CA THR A 399 -10.69 -3.12 10.81
C THR A 399 -11.40 -3.77 9.61
N SER A 400 -12.72 -3.87 9.65
CA SER A 400 -13.56 -4.40 8.58
C SER A 400 -13.61 -3.52 7.32
N MET A 401 -13.30 -2.23 7.43
CA MET A 401 -13.35 -1.26 6.33
C MET A 401 -12.00 -0.57 6.07
N ARG A 402 -11.00 -0.91 6.90
CA ARG A 402 -9.70 -0.24 6.95
C ARG A 402 -8.94 -0.35 5.65
N THR A 403 -8.87 -1.53 5.05
CA THR A 403 -8.18 -1.73 3.78
C THR A 403 -8.90 -1.03 2.65
N MET A 404 -10.23 -1.12 2.61
CA MET A 404 -11.06 -0.44 1.63
C MET A 404 -10.84 1.08 1.62
N VAL A 405 -10.78 1.72 2.79
CA VAL A 405 -10.51 3.16 2.91
C VAL A 405 -9.14 3.52 2.36
N VAL A 406 -8.09 2.77 2.73
CA VAL A 406 -6.72 3.00 2.22
C VAL A 406 -6.69 2.94 0.69
N ILE A 407 -7.34 1.92 0.12
CA ILE A 407 -7.44 1.72 -1.32
C ILE A 407 -8.21 2.85 -2.00
N MET A 408 -9.33 3.28 -1.42
CA MET A 408 -10.10 4.41 -1.95
C MET A 408 -9.25 5.69 -1.95
N SER A 409 -8.59 6.02 -0.84
CA SER A 409 -7.71 7.18 -0.75
C SER A 409 -6.59 7.15 -1.79
N MET A 410 -5.99 5.98 -2.01
CA MET A 410 -4.95 5.80 -3.04
C MET A 410 -5.52 5.92 -4.46
N THR A 411 -6.72 5.42 -4.70
CA THR A 411 -7.40 5.50 -6.00
C THR A 411 -7.69 6.95 -6.36
N PHE A 412 -8.23 7.74 -5.42
CA PHE A 412 -8.38 9.19 -5.60
C PHE A 412 -7.04 9.89 -5.84
N GLY A 413 -5.98 9.47 -5.13
CA GLY A 413 -4.61 9.96 -5.39
C GLY A 413 -4.13 9.68 -6.82
N ARG A 414 -4.42 8.48 -7.36
CA ARG A 414 -4.08 8.09 -8.73
C ARG A 414 -4.89 8.86 -9.77
N PHE A 415 -6.18 9.08 -9.54
CA PHE A 415 -6.99 9.98 -10.36
C PHE A 415 -6.44 11.40 -10.37
N GLY A 416 -6.02 11.92 -9.21
CA GLY A 416 -5.37 13.22 -9.11
C GLY A 416 -4.07 13.30 -9.92
N SER A 417 -3.25 12.25 -9.90
CA SER A 417 -2.02 12.19 -10.73
C SER A 417 -2.33 12.11 -12.22
N LEU A 418 -3.34 11.33 -12.64
CA LEU A 418 -3.79 11.27 -14.04
C LEU A 418 -4.28 12.64 -14.52
N LEU A 419 -5.17 13.26 -13.75
CA LEU A 419 -5.72 14.56 -14.06
C LEU A 419 -4.63 15.63 -14.08
N GLY A 420 -3.71 15.61 -13.11
CA GLY A 420 -2.55 16.49 -13.05
C GLY A 420 -1.67 16.37 -14.29
N ASN A 421 -1.33 15.15 -14.71
CA ASN A 421 -0.50 14.92 -15.90
C ASN A 421 -1.18 15.38 -17.21
N LEU A 422 -2.51 15.38 -17.27
CA LEU A 422 -3.27 15.86 -18.43
C LEU A 422 -3.43 17.38 -18.42
N LEU A 423 -3.71 17.97 -17.25
CA LEU A 423 -3.96 19.39 -17.11
C LEU A 423 -2.68 20.22 -17.07
N PHE A 424 -1.59 19.69 -16.51
CA PHE A 424 -0.35 20.44 -16.30
C PHE A 424 0.24 21.00 -17.60
N PRO A 425 0.38 20.23 -18.70
CA PRO A 425 0.90 20.77 -19.95
C PRO A 425 -0.09 21.74 -20.63
N TYR A 426 -1.40 21.51 -20.47
CA TYR A 426 -2.42 22.44 -20.91
C TYR A 426 -2.31 23.78 -20.17
N PHE A 427 -2.12 23.76 -18.85
CA PHE A 427 -1.89 24.99 -18.07
C PHE A 427 -0.58 25.69 -18.44
N ILE A 428 0.49 24.94 -18.73
CA ILE A 428 1.74 25.53 -19.26
C ILE A 428 1.49 26.26 -20.59
N SER A 429 0.61 25.73 -21.46
CA SER A 429 0.26 26.40 -22.72
C SER A 429 -0.52 27.71 -22.52
N LEU A 430 -1.19 27.87 -21.37
CA LEU A 430 -1.92 29.09 -20.98
C LEU A 430 -1.02 30.11 -20.27
N GLY A 431 0.21 29.73 -19.90
CA GLY A 431 1.19 30.59 -19.25
C GLY A 431 1.91 29.90 -18.09
N CYS A 432 2.89 30.59 -17.51
CA CYS A 432 3.68 30.03 -16.41
C CYS A 432 2.96 30.08 -15.05
N ILE A 433 2.00 31.00 -14.85
CA ILE A 433 1.32 31.21 -13.56
C ILE A 433 0.26 30.12 -13.23
N PRO A 434 -0.61 29.70 -14.18
CA PRO A 434 -1.72 28.78 -13.88
C PRO A 434 -1.31 27.43 -13.24
N PRO A 435 -0.21 26.76 -13.66
CA PRO A 435 0.20 25.49 -13.02
C PRO A 435 0.54 25.63 -11.52
N PHE A 436 1.20 26.72 -11.12
CA PHE A 436 1.62 26.92 -9.72
C PHE A 436 0.44 27.30 -8.82
N VAL A 437 -0.47 28.13 -9.33
CA VAL A 437 -1.71 28.46 -8.61
C VAL A 437 -2.57 27.20 -8.43
N PHE A 438 -2.72 26.39 -9.48
CA PHE A 438 -3.47 25.12 -9.40
C PHE A 438 -2.92 24.17 -8.33
N ILE A 439 -1.59 24.00 -8.27
CA ILE A 439 -0.94 23.17 -7.24
C ILE A 439 -1.19 23.74 -5.83
N GLY A 440 -1.07 25.06 -5.66
CA GLY A 440 -1.32 25.74 -4.38
C GLY A 440 -2.76 25.58 -3.88
N THR A 441 -3.77 25.74 -4.76
CA THR A 441 -5.17 25.63 -4.38
C THR A 441 -5.57 24.21 -3.97
N ILE A 442 -5.04 23.18 -4.65
CA ILE A 442 -5.33 21.78 -4.29
C ILE A 442 -4.82 21.44 -2.90
N MET A 443 -3.70 22.02 -2.46
CA MET A 443 -3.17 21.80 -1.13
C MET A 443 -4.01 22.44 -0.02
N PHE A 444 -4.77 23.49 -0.34
CA PHE A 444 -5.66 24.15 0.61
C PHE A 444 -6.97 23.38 0.85
N CYS A 445 -7.41 22.57 -0.13
CA CYS A 445 -8.63 21.78 -0.05
C CYS A 445 -8.47 20.38 0.58
N LYS A 446 -7.25 19.98 0.97
CA LYS A 446 -6.94 18.70 1.64
C LYS A 446 -6.73 18.91 3.13
#